data_AF-A0A1U9ZYD0-F1
#
_entry.id   AF-A0A1U9ZYD0-F1
#
_cell.length_a   1.000
_cell.length_b   1.000
_cell.length_c   1.000
_cell.angle_alpha   90.00
_cell.angle_beta   90.00
_cell.angle_gamma   90.00
#
_symmetry.space_group_name_H-M   'P 1'
#
loop_
_entity.id
_entity.type
_entity.pdbx_description
1 polymer ?
#
loop_
_entity_poly.entity_id
_entity_poly.type
_entity_poly.pdbx_seq_one_letter_code
_entity_poly.pdbx_strand_id
1 'polypeptide(L)'
;MLSYPAAIPLSNHTLIRLAELIRARRAERRCRWRRLDASRQALLVLAHLRNGDTYARLAAGFAIGASTAWRYVREATDLLALLADDVHAAVLRAGRLAYAILDGTLIPIDRLADERPYYSGKHRRHGVNVQVLADPAGRLVWASPALPGATHDLTAARTTGLIDALLAAGVKTLADKGYQGAGGSIRTPFKGHRLRPPLSHHQRSVNGAHARIRACGERAVATLKTWKLLTRLRCCPHRATTIVQAILVLQLIEEGRYSG
;
A
#
# COMPACT_ATOMS: atom_id res chain seq x y z
N MET A 1 7.69 -23.18 -27.92
CA MET A 1 7.81 -22.18 -26.83
C MET A 1 8.12 -22.93 -25.55
N LEU A 2 9.13 -22.51 -24.79
CA LEU A 2 9.43 -23.12 -23.48
C LEU A 2 8.47 -22.55 -22.42
N SER A 3 7.95 -23.40 -21.54
CA SER A 3 7.01 -23.00 -20.48
C SER A 3 7.55 -23.38 -19.11
N TYR A 4 7.41 -22.49 -18.13
CA TYR A 4 7.69 -22.78 -16.73
C TYR A 4 6.46 -22.42 -15.88
N PRO A 5 6.03 -23.30 -14.94
CA PRO A 5 4.91 -22.99 -14.06
C PRO A 5 5.32 -21.94 -13.02
N ALA A 6 4.46 -20.93 -12.79
CA ALA A 6 4.67 -19.91 -11.78
C ALA A 6 3.57 -19.97 -10.72
N ALA A 7 3.96 -19.94 -9.44
CA ALA A 7 3.02 -19.83 -8.34
C ALA A 7 2.64 -18.38 -8.06
N ILE A 8 1.39 -18.15 -7.66
CA ILE A 8 0.90 -16.89 -7.10
C ILE A 8 0.60 -17.18 -5.63
N PRO A 9 1.42 -16.70 -4.67
CA PRO A 9 1.23 -17.01 -3.26
C PRO A 9 0.11 -16.14 -2.68
N LEU A 10 -1.13 -16.49 -3.03
CA LEU A 10 -2.40 -15.94 -2.59
C LEU A 10 -3.42 -17.08 -2.47
N SER A 11 -4.41 -16.92 -1.58
CA SER A 11 -5.46 -17.90 -1.37
C SER A 11 -6.44 -18.01 -2.56
N ASN A 12 -7.09 -19.17 -2.67
CA ASN A 12 -8.23 -19.35 -3.58
C ASN A 12 -9.39 -18.40 -3.24
N HIS A 13 -9.54 -18.02 -1.97
CA HIS A 13 -10.54 -17.04 -1.54
C HIS A 13 -10.34 -15.69 -2.23
N THR A 14 -9.11 -15.19 -2.30
CA THR A 14 -8.77 -13.94 -2.99
C THR A 14 -9.09 -14.01 -4.49
N LEU A 15 -8.82 -15.14 -5.14
CA LEU A 15 -9.19 -15.38 -6.54
C LEU A 15 -10.71 -15.34 -6.74
N ILE A 16 -11.46 -16.07 -5.91
CA ILE A 16 -12.92 -16.16 -6.00
C ILE A 16 -13.54 -14.78 -5.79
N ARG A 17 -13.10 -14.04 -4.76
CA ARG A 17 -13.62 -12.71 -4.43
C ARG A 17 -13.40 -11.73 -5.58
N LEU A 18 -12.20 -11.68 -6.15
CA LEU A 18 -11.95 -10.81 -7.30
C LEU A 18 -12.77 -11.21 -8.53
N ALA A 19 -12.95 -12.52 -8.77
CA ALA A 19 -13.80 -13.00 -9.85
C ALA A 19 -15.26 -12.58 -9.68
N GLU A 20 -15.80 -12.63 -8.45
CA GLU A 20 -17.15 -12.14 -8.12
C GLU A 20 -17.31 -10.65 -8.40
N LEU A 21 -16.37 -9.84 -7.93
CA LEU A 21 -16.36 -8.39 -8.19
C LEU A 21 -16.37 -8.11 -9.70
N ILE A 22 -15.54 -8.81 -10.48
CA ILE A 22 -15.51 -8.68 -11.93
C ILE A 22 -16.85 -9.11 -12.56
N ARG A 23 -17.46 -10.21 -12.10
CA ARG A 23 -18.78 -10.67 -12.59
C ARG A 23 -19.85 -9.62 -12.33
N ALA A 24 -19.94 -9.10 -11.10
CA ALA A 24 -20.90 -8.06 -10.72
C ALA A 24 -20.72 -6.81 -11.60
N ARG A 25 -19.48 -6.33 -11.74
CA ARG A 25 -19.19 -5.14 -12.56
C ARG A 25 -19.52 -5.33 -14.04
N ARG A 26 -19.29 -6.52 -14.60
CA ARG A 26 -19.66 -6.84 -15.98
C ARG A 26 -21.18 -6.88 -16.17
N ALA A 27 -21.91 -7.41 -15.19
CA ALA A 27 -23.37 -7.43 -15.20
C ALA A 27 -23.96 -6.01 -15.18
N GLU A 28 -23.48 -5.14 -14.29
CA GLU A 28 -23.87 -3.72 -14.22
C GLU A 28 -23.65 -3.00 -15.56
N ARG A 29 -22.46 -3.17 -16.16
CA ARG A 29 -22.09 -2.53 -17.43
C ARG A 29 -22.70 -3.19 -18.67
N ARG A 30 -23.49 -4.26 -18.50
CA ARG A 30 -24.05 -5.10 -19.58
C ARG A 30 -22.98 -5.61 -20.56
N CYS A 31 -21.73 -5.71 -20.11
CA CYS A 31 -20.59 -6.16 -20.90
C CYS A 31 -20.34 -7.65 -20.67
N ARG A 32 -21.20 -8.49 -21.26
CA ARG A 32 -21.18 -9.96 -21.07
C ARG A 32 -20.03 -10.65 -21.83
N TRP A 33 -19.65 -10.11 -22.99
CA TRP A 33 -18.68 -10.75 -23.88
C TRP A 33 -17.25 -10.24 -23.64
N ARG A 34 -16.39 -11.13 -23.16
CA ARG A 34 -14.96 -10.89 -22.92
C ARG A 34 -14.18 -12.14 -23.33
N ARG A 35 -12.93 -11.97 -23.79
CA ARG A 35 -12.03 -13.07 -24.19
C ARG A 35 -11.75 -14.06 -23.06
N LEU A 36 -11.71 -13.56 -21.81
CA LEU A 36 -11.58 -14.38 -20.61
C LEU A 36 -12.85 -14.30 -19.77
N ASP A 37 -13.24 -15.41 -19.17
CA ASP A 37 -14.20 -15.42 -18.06
C ASP A 37 -13.64 -14.62 -16.86
N ALA A 38 -14.50 -14.37 -15.87
CA ALA A 38 -14.13 -13.55 -14.73
C ALA A 38 -13.03 -14.17 -13.85
N SER A 39 -13.02 -15.50 -13.70
CA SER A 39 -12.01 -16.22 -12.91
C SER A 39 -10.63 -16.16 -13.57
N ARG A 40 -10.57 -16.36 -14.89
CA ARG A 40 -9.33 -16.21 -15.66
C ARG A 40 -8.86 -14.76 -15.73
N GLN A 41 -9.77 -13.79 -15.82
CA GLN A 41 -9.40 -12.38 -15.70
C GLN A 41 -8.81 -12.09 -14.31
N ALA A 42 -9.46 -12.56 -13.24
CA ALA A 42 -8.97 -12.38 -11.88
C ALA A 42 -7.57 -12.98 -11.71
N LEU A 43 -7.35 -14.21 -12.20
CA LEU A 43 -6.03 -14.86 -12.14
C LEU A 43 -4.95 -14.04 -12.85
N LEU A 44 -5.24 -13.52 -14.06
CA LEU A 44 -4.33 -12.65 -14.81
C LEU A 44 -3.96 -11.39 -14.01
N VAL A 45 -4.95 -10.76 -13.37
CA VAL A 45 -4.77 -9.54 -12.57
C VAL A 45 -3.94 -9.84 -11.33
N LEU A 46 -4.24 -10.93 -10.61
CA LEU A 46 -3.47 -11.34 -9.44
C LEU A 46 -2.02 -11.66 -9.80
N ALA A 47 -1.77 -12.33 -10.94
CA ALA A 47 -0.42 -12.56 -11.44
C ALA A 47 0.33 -11.24 -11.67
N HIS A 48 -0.32 -10.25 -12.27
CA HIS A 48 0.28 -8.93 -12.47
C HIS A 48 0.60 -8.22 -11.15
N LEU A 49 -0.38 -8.08 -10.26
CA LEU A 49 -0.24 -7.31 -9.01
C LEU A 49 0.73 -8.01 -8.03
N ARG A 50 0.63 -9.33 -7.90
CA ARG A 50 1.42 -10.12 -6.94
C ARG A 50 2.84 -10.38 -7.44
N ASN A 51 2.98 -10.85 -8.69
CA ASN A 51 4.27 -11.27 -9.22
C ASN A 51 4.99 -10.20 -10.07
N GLY A 52 4.28 -9.14 -10.48
CA GLY A 52 4.84 -8.12 -11.37
C GLY A 52 4.96 -8.59 -12.82
N ASP A 53 4.19 -9.60 -13.23
CA ASP A 53 4.24 -10.16 -14.57
C ASP A 53 3.88 -9.11 -15.64
N THR A 54 4.68 -9.02 -16.70
CA THR A 54 4.47 -8.01 -17.76
C THR A 54 3.24 -8.32 -18.60
N TYR A 55 2.62 -7.28 -19.20
CA TYR A 55 1.45 -7.48 -20.06
C TYR A 55 1.73 -8.40 -21.25
N ALA A 56 2.93 -8.36 -21.83
CA ALA A 56 3.33 -9.24 -22.92
C ALA A 56 3.37 -10.71 -22.48
N ARG A 57 3.93 -10.99 -21.31
CA ARG A 57 3.98 -12.33 -20.73
C ARG A 57 2.58 -12.85 -20.38
N LEU A 58 1.74 -12.02 -19.76
CA LEU A 58 0.36 -12.37 -19.45
C LEU A 58 -0.46 -12.61 -20.73
N ALA A 59 -0.28 -11.77 -21.74
CA ALA A 59 -0.94 -11.92 -23.04
C ALA A 59 -0.61 -13.27 -23.68
N ALA A 60 0.67 -13.65 -23.72
CA ALA A 60 1.11 -14.94 -24.22
C ALA A 60 0.54 -16.10 -23.40
N GLY A 61 0.65 -16.05 -22.06
CA GLY A 61 0.18 -17.13 -21.18
C GLY A 61 -1.33 -17.35 -21.18
N PHE A 62 -2.12 -16.30 -21.43
CA PHE A 62 -3.58 -16.36 -21.49
C PHE A 62 -4.13 -16.43 -22.92
N ALA A 63 -3.27 -16.46 -23.95
CA ALA A 63 -3.64 -16.46 -25.37
C ALA A 63 -4.57 -15.28 -25.75
N ILE A 64 -4.25 -14.07 -25.28
CA ILE A 64 -4.97 -12.82 -25.59
C ILE A 64 -4.01 -11.75 -26.09
N GLY A 65 -4.53 -10.64 -26.64
CA GLY A 65 -3.70 -9.50 -27.01
C GLY A 65 -3.19 -8.69 -25.80
N ALA A 66 -2.01 -8.08 -25.92
CA ALA A 66 -1.42 -7.24 -24.86
C ALA A 66 -2.32 -6.08 -24.43
N SER A 67 -3.04 -5.46 -25.37
CA SER A 67 -4.05 -4.43 -25.10
C SER A 67 -5.22 -4.96 -24.25
N THR A 68 -5.59 -6.22 -24.43
CA THR A 68 -6.64 -6.87 -23.63
C THR A 68 -6.14 -7.16 -22.22
N ALA A 69 -4.91 -7.65 -22.06
CA ALA A 69 -4.29 -7.85 -20.75
C ALA A 69 -4.19 -6.52 -19.98
N TRP A 70 -3.70 -5.46 -20.62
CA TRP A 70 -3.64 -4.12 -20.05
C TRP A 70 -5.02 -3.61 -19.60
N ARG A 71 -6.04 -3.74 -20.46
CA ARG A 71 -7.42 -3.34 -20.13
C ARG A 71 -7.96 -4.11 -18.93
N TYR A 72 -7.74 -5.42 -18.87
CA TYR A 72 -8.20 -6.27 -17.78
C TYR A 72 -7.55 -5.92 -16.44
N VAL A 73 -6.24 -5.67 -16.45
CA VAL A 73 -5.52 -5.17 -15.26
C VAL A 73 -6.10 -3.83 -14.84
N ARG A 74 -6.20 -2.87 -15.76
CA ARG A 74 -6.71 -1.52 -15.44
C ARG A 74 -8.12 -1.57 -14.85
N GLU A 75 -9.05 -2.27 -15.48
CA GLU A 75 -10.44 -2.38 -15.02
C GLU A 75 -10.54 -2.99 -13.61
N ALA A 76 -9.78 -4.06 -13.34
CA ALA A 76 -9.82 -4.73 -12.05
C ALA A 76 -9.11 -3.91 -10.96
N THR A 77 -8.00 -3.25 -11.26
CA THR A 77 -7.34 -2.33 -10.33
C THR A 77 -8.24 -1.16 -9.97
N ASP A 78 -8.93 -0.57 -10.96
CA ASP A 78 -9.88 0.53 -10.72
C ASP A 78 -11.05 0.05 -9.85
N LEU A 79 -11.59 -1.14 -10.14
CA LEU A 79 -12.67 -1.75 -9.35
C LEU A 79 -12.26 -1.98 -7.90
N LEU A 80 -11.08 -2.53 -7.66
CA LEU A 80 -10.56 -2.76 -6.31
C LEU A 80 -10.25 -1.45 -5.58
N ALA A 81 -9.74 -0.44 -6.28
CA ALA A 81 -9.42 0.83 -5.64
C ALA A 81 -10.68 1.57 -5.13
N LEU A 82 -11.83 1.40 -5.79
CA LEU A 82 -13.12 1.94 -5.34
C LEU A 82 -13.61 1.32 -4.03
N LEU A 83 -13.10 0.13 -3.69
CA LEU A 83 -13.45 -0.61 -2.48
C LEU A 83 -12.56 -0.27 -1.29
N ALA A 84 -11.49 0.51 -1.50
CA ALA A 84 -10.56 0.87 -0.44
C ALA A 84 -11.19 1.90 0.50
N ASP A 85 -10.96 1.70 1.80
CA ASP A 85 -11.45 2.62 2.81
C ASP A 85 -10.79 4.00 2.71
N ASP A 86 -11.58 5.03 2.97
CA ASP A 86 -11.03 6.33 3.26
C ASP A 86 -10.29 6.36 4.61
N VAL A 87 -9.61 7.47 4.86
CA VAL A 87 -8.81 7.66 6.07
C VAL A 87 -9.66 7.62 7.35
N HIS A 88 -10.92 8.05 7.30
CA HIS A 88 -11.80 8.08 8.47
C HIS A 88 -12.28 6.68 8.84
N ALA A 89 -12.71 5.88 7.87
CA ALA A 89 -13.08 4.48 8.07
C ALA A 89 -11.89 3.66 8.61
N ALA A 90 -10.69 3.89 8.07
CA ALA A 90 -9.47 3.27 8.57
C ALA A 90 -9.16 3.65 10.03
N VAL A 91 -9.28 4.94 10.38
CA VAL A 91 -9.03 5.43 11.74
C VAL A 91 -10.08 4.93 12.73
N LEU A 92 -11.35 4.84 12.32
CA LEU A 92 -12.41 4.24 13.15
C LEU A 92 -12.10 2.78 13.52
N ARG A 93 -11.56 1.99 12.56
CA ARG A 93 -11.07 0.65 12.86
C ARG A 93 -9.85 0.67 13.76
N ALA A 94 -8.90 1.58 13.51
CA ALA A 94 -7.70 1.72 14.33
C ALA A 94 -8.02 2.12 15.77
N GLY A 95 -9.11 2.85 16.02
CA GLY A 95 -9.60 3.19 17.36
C GLY A 95 -10.04 1.98 18.20
N ARG A 96 -10.23 0.81 17.59
CA ARG A 96 -10.51 -0.45 18.29
C ARG A 96 -9.24 -1.19 18.71
N LEU A 97 -8.07 -0.70 18.32
CA LEU A 97 -6.76 -1.28 18.64
C LEU A 97 -6.17 -0.62 19.88
N ALA A 98 -5.32 -1.34 20.60
CA ALA A 98 -4.58 -0.78 21.74
C ALA A 98 -3.65 0.37 21.33
N TYR A 99 -3.09 0.27 20.13
CA TYR A 99 -2.35 1.33 19.44
C TYR A 99 -2.26 0.99 17.96
N ALA A 100 -1.94 1.99 17.14
CA ALA A 100 -1.56 1.83 15.75
C ALA A 100 -0.08 2.17 15.55
N ILE A 101 0.50 1.67 14.46
CA ILE A 101 1.86 2.03 14.03
C ILE A 101 1.74 2.79 12.72
N LEU A 102 2.28 4.01 12.69
CA LEU A 102 2.34 4.85 11.51
C LEU A 102 3.76 4.81 10.93
N ASP A 103 3.85 4.51 9.64
CA ASP A 103 5.12 4.49 8.93
C ASP A 103 5.02 5.00 7.49
N GLY A 104 6.14 5.53 6.97
CA GLY A 104 6.25 6.03 5.60
C GLY A 104 7.11 5.09 4.76
N THR A 105 6.67 4.77 3.54
CA THR A 105 7.45 3.96 2.61
C THR A 105 7.53 4.60 1.24
N LEU A 106 8.73 4.59 0.66
CA LEU A 106 8.96 5.02 -0.72
C LEU A 106 8.80 3.83 -1.67
N ILE A 107 7.87 3.93 -2.60
CA ILE A 107 7.69 3.00 -3.71
C ILE A 107 8.51 3.52 -4.90
N PRO A 108 9.54 2.80 -5.37
CA PRO A 108 10.35 3.25 -6.49
C PRO A 108 9.52 3.32 -7.78
N ILE A 109 9.75 4.36 -8.58
CA ILE A 109 9.19 4.51 -9.92
C ILE A 109 10.33 4.64 -10.94
N ASP A 110 10.03 4.38 -12.21
CA ASP A 110 10.96 4.73 -13.29
C ASP A 110 11.16 6.26 -13.34
N ARG A 111 12.35 6.68 -13.80
CA ARG A 111 12.66 8.10 -13.96
C ARG A 111 11.70 8.71 -14.99
N LEU A 112 11.09 9.83 -14.62
CA LEU A 112 10.26 10.65 -15.51
C LEU A 112 11.02 11.90 -15.89
N ALA A 113 10.71 12.46 -17.06
CA ALA A 113 11.34 13.68 -17.55
C ALA A 113 11.20 14.86 -16.57
N ASP A 114 10.09 14.93 -15.82
CA ASP A 114 9.91 15.88 -14.70
C ASP A 114 10.43 15.29 -13.38
N GLU A 115 11.73 15.49 -13.14
CA GLU A 115 12.51 14.73 -12.17
C GLU A 115 12.32 15.16 -10.70
N ARG A 116 12.11 16.45 -10.44
CA ARG A 116 12.27 17.04 -9.09
C ARG A 116 11.28 16.54 -8.03
N PRO A 117 9.96 16.56 -8.24
CA PRO A 117 9.02 16.27 -7.16
C PRO A 117 9.06 14.80 -6.72
N TYR A 118 9.47 13.89 -7.62
CA TYR A 118 9.53 12.47 -7.33
C TYR A 118 10.89 12.01 -6.80
N TYR A 119 11.93 12.84 -6.85
CA TYR A 119 13.25 12.47 -6.33
C TYR A 119 13.31 12.57 -4.81
N SER A 120 13.46 11.44 -4.14
CA SER A 120 13.63 11.41 -2.68
C SER A 120 15.10 11.54 -2.32
N GLY A 121 15.49 12.66 -1.72
CA GLY A 121 16.86 12.86 -1.21
C GLY A 121 17.26 11.83 -0.15
N LYS A 122 16.32 11.42 0.71
CA LYS A 122 16.51 10.38 1.75
C LYS A 122 16.91 9.03 1.15
N HIS A 123 16.29 8.65 0.04
CA HIS A 123 16.49 7.33 -0.60
C HIS A 123 17.34 7.37 -1.87
N ARG A 124 17.79 8.56 -2.28
CA ARG A 124 18.56 8.86 -3.50
C ARG A 124 17.98 8.21 -4.77
N ARG A 125 16.65 8.21 -4.90
CA ARG A 125 15.93 7.58 -6.00
C ARG A 125 14.58 8.25 -6.27
N HIS A 126 14.06 8.09 -7.48
CA HIS A 126 12.70 8.50 -7.80
C HIS A 126 11.69 7.51 -7.21
N GLY A 127 10.61 8.05 -6.66
CA GLY A 127 9.55 7.24 -6.08
C GLY A 127 8.33 8.07 -5.76
N VAL A 128 7.32 7.38 -5.25
CA VAL A 128 6.15 7.97 -4.60
C VAL A 128 6.16 7.59 -3.13
N ASN A 129 5.83 8.54 -2.26
CA ASN A 129 5.73 8.33 -0.83
C ASN A 129 4.31 7.88 -0.46
N VAL A 130 4.21 6.78 0.29
CA VAL A 130 2.95 6.22 0.79
C VAL A 130 3.06 6.07 2.31
N GLN A 131 2.06 6.57 3.02
CA GLN A 131 1.94 6.41 4.46
C GLN A 131 1.12 5.16 4.76
N VAL A 132 1.51 4.42 5.77
CA VAL A 132 0.94 3.12 6.14
C VAL A 132 0.52 3.16 7.60
N LEU A 133 -0.69 2.70 7.87
CA LEU A 133 -1.18 2.43 9.20
C LEU A 133 -1.21 0.91 9.42
N ALA A 134 -0.61 0.44 10.50
CA ALA A 134 -0.55 -0.96 10.85
C ALA A 134 -1.07 -1.22 12.26
N ASP A 135 -1.56 -2.44 12.49
CA ASP A 135 -1.99 -2.91 13.79
C ASP A 135 -0.79 -3.34 14.69
N PRO A 136 -1.01 -3.63 15.98
CA PRO A 136 0.06 -4.10 16.88
C PRO A 136 0.79 -5.37 16.42
N ALA A 137 0.12 -6.20 15.61
CA ALA A 137 0.70 -7.42 15.06
C ALA A 137 1.49 -7.16 13.75
N GLY A 138 1.57 -5.91 13.28
CA GLY A 138 2.26 -5.55 12.05
C GLY A 138 1.47 -5.84 10.79
N ARG A 139 0.15 -5.99 10.88
CA ARG A 139 -0.73 -6.19 9.72
C ARG A 139 -1.21 -4.86 9.19
N LEU A 140 -1.41 -4.81 7.87
CA LEU A 140 -1.81 -3.59 7.18
C LEU A 140 -3.25 -3.21 7.53
N VAL A 141 -3.48 -1.99 7.97
CA VAL A 141 -4.83 -1.44 8.26
C VAL A 141 -5.26 -0.48 7.17
N TRP A 142 -4.32 0.34 6.68
CA TRP A 142 -4.57 1.36 5.68
C TRP A 142 -3.27 1.79 5.00
N ALA A 143 -3.40 2.29 3.77
CA ALA A 143 -2.33 2.92 3.01
C ALA A 143 -2.85 4.21 2.37
N SER A 144 -2.04 5.25 2.39
CA SER A 144 -2.42 6.55 1.86
C SER A 144 -2.44 6.57 0.33
N PRO A 145 -3.09 7.57 -0.28
CA PRO A 145 -2.73 8.00 -1.62
C PRO A 145 -1.22 8.21 -1.78
N ALA A 146 -0.72 7.89 -2.96
CA ALA A 146 0.68 8.03 -3.30
C ALA A 146 0.99 9.51 -3.60
N LEU A 147 1.91 10.08 -2.82
CA LEU A 147 2.38 11.46 -2.97
C LEU A 147 3.78 11.48 -3.63
N PRO A 148 4.25 12.64 -4.12
CA PRO A 148 5.60 12.73 -4.68
C PRO A 148 6.69 12.30 -3.67
N GLY A 149 7.71 11.58 -4.14
CA GLY A 149 8.75 10.99 -3.29
C GLY A 149 9.63 11.99 -2.51
N ALA A 150 9.63 13.26 -2.90
CA ALA A 150 10.30 14.33 -2.17
C ALA A 150 9.50 14.81 -0.94
N THR A 151 8.21 14.48 -0.85
CA THR A 151 7.33 14.92 0.25
C THR A 151 7.77 14.27 1.57
N HIS A 152 8.03 15.11 2.58
CA HIS A 152 8.36 14.66 3.94
C HIS A 152 7.20 13.89 4.58
N ASP A 153 7.49 12.86 5.38
CA ASP A 153 6.51 11.92 5.93
C ASP A 153 5.40 12.64 6.73
N LEU A 154 5.75 13.56 7.64
CA LEU A 154 4.75 14.37 8.34
C LEU A 154 3.87 15.20 7.41
N THR A 155 4.45 15.79 6.36
CA THR A 155 3.68 16.59 5.38
C THR A 155 2.72 15.68 4.62
N ALA A 156 3.19 14.52 4.17
CA ALA A 156 2.36 13.53 3.49
C ALA A 156 1.18 13.07 4.35
N ALA A 157 1.42 12.77 5.63
CA ALA A 157 0.37 12.37 6.56
C ALA A 157 -0.62 13.50 6.88
N ARG A 158 -0.19 14.77 6.88
CA ARG A 158 -1.08 15.92 7.02
C ARG A 158 -1.92 16.16 5.76
N THR A 159 -1.29 16.14 4.58
CA THR A 159 -1.99 16.32 3.29
C THR A 159 -3.11 15.30 3.08
N THR A 160 -2.95 14.10 3.63
CA THR A 160 -3.96 13.02 3.53
C THR A 160 -5.00 13.04 4.64
N GLY A 161 -4.94 14.02 5.57
CA GLY A 161 -5.84 14.13 6.72
C GLY A 161 -5.62 13.08 7.81
N LEU A 162 -4.60 12.22 7.67
CA LEU A 162 -4.35 11.11 8.59
C LEU A 162 -4.02 11.57 10.01
N ILE A 163 -3.18 12.61 10.13
CA ILE A 163 -2.80 13.14 11.44
C ILE A 163 -4.04 13.67 12.16
N ASP A 164 -4.85 14.50 11.50
CA ASP A 164 -6.03 15.11 12.09
C ASP A 164 -7.08 14.06 12.47
N ALA A 165 -7.30 13.06 11.61
CA ALA A 165 -8.20 11.96 11.91
C ALA A 165 -7.75 11.14 13.14
N LEU A 166 -6.46 10.77 13.23
CA LEU A 166 -5.92 10.02 14.37
C LEU A 166 -6.00 10.81 15.69
N LEU A 167 -5.79 12.13 15.63
CA LEU A 167 -5.90 13.01 16.78
C LEU A 167 -7.36 13.16 17.23
N ALA A 168 -8.28 13.38 16.29
CA ALA A 168 -9.71 13.52 16.57
C ALA A 168 -10.30 12.25 17.21
N ALA A 169 -9.87 11.08 16.74
CA ALA A 169 -10.29 9.79 17.28
C ALA A 169 -9.51 9.34 18.53
N GLY A 170 -8.50 10.12 18.98
CA GLY A 170 -7.70 9.79 20.15
C GLY A 170 -6.86 8.51 20.01
N VAL A 171 -6.59 8.05 18.79
CA VAL A 171 -5.93 6.76 18.55
C VAL A 171 -4.46 6.85 18.94
N LYS A 172 -4.05 6.10 19.97
CA LYS A 172 -2.65 6.00 20.37
C LYS A 172 -1.83 5.46 19.20
N THR A 173 -0.89 6.25 18.69
CA THR A 173 -0.14 5.90 17.48
C THR A 173 1.35 6.03 17.72
N LEU A 174 2.13 5.04 17.30
CA LEU A 174 3.60 5.09 17.34
C LEU A 174 4.15 5.37 15.95
N ALA A 175 5.01 6.38 15.83
CA ALA A 175 5.54 6.83 14.55
C ALA A 175 7.06 7.09 14.63
N ASP A 176 7.77 7.08 13.51
CA ASP A 176 9.21 7.36 13.50
C ASP A 176 9.51 8.85 13.70
N LYS A 177 10.79 9.21 13.60
CA LYS A 177 11.26 10.60 13.72
C LYS A 177 10.77 11.50 12.57
N GLY A 178 10.37 10.93 11.43
CA GLY A 178 9.79 11.65 10.30
C GLY A 178 8.42 12.26 10.60
N TYR A 179 7.77 11.84 11.69
CA TYR A 179 6.50 12.42 12.16
C TYR A 179 6.66 13.35 13.36
N GLN A 180 7.90 13.77 13.67
CA GLN A 180 8.13 14.68 14.77
C GLN A 180 7.37 16.00 14.53
N GLY A 181 6.50 16.37 15.47
CA GLY A 181 5.58 17.52 15.33
C GLY A 181 4.14 17.14 15.00
N ALA A 182 3.81 15.84 14.90
CA ALA A 182 2.43 15.37 14.80
C ALA A 182 1.60 15.69 16.07
N GLY A 183 2.19 15.52 17.26
CA GLY A 183 1.57 15.89 18.54
C GLY A 183 0.49 14.92 19.03
N GLY A 184 -0.14 15.27 20.16
CA GLY A 184 -1.31 14.58 20.73
C GLY A 184 -1.12 13.08 21.00
N SER A 185 -1.96 12.25 20.39
CA SER A 185 -1.96 10.79 20.54
C SER A 185 -0.82 10.10 19.77
N ILE A 186 -0.09 10.83 18.92
CA ILE A 186 1.00 10.31 18.09
C ILE A 186 2.35 10.47 18.82
N ARG A 187 3.03 9.35 19.08
CA ARG A 187 4.28 9.30 19.84
C ARG A 187 5.45 8.96 18.94
N THR A 188 6.41 9.87 18.88
CA THR A 188 7.70 9.72 18.20
C THR A 188 8.82 9.53 19.20
N PRO A 189 9.92 8.84 18.86
CA PRO A 189 11.03 8.64 19.78
C PRO A 189 11.74 9.97 20.08
N PHE A 190 12.39 10.07 21.24
CA PHE A 190 13.20 11.22 21.60
C PHE A 190 14.36 11.38 20.60
N LYS A 191 14.50 12.60 20.06
CA LYS A 191 15.54 12.93 19.09
C LYS A 191 16.72 13.60 19.80
N GLY A 192 17.92 13.06 19.59
CA GLY A 192 19.15 13.74 19.97
C GLY A 192 19.38 14.97 19.09
N HIS A 193 19.88 16.05 19.67
CA HIS A 193 20.18 17.28 18.96
C HIS A 193 21.65 17.64 19.18
N ARG A 194 22.35 18.06 18.11
CA ARG A 194 23.81 18.33 18.17
C ARG A 194 24.16 19.41 19.20
N LEU A 195 23.28 20.38 19.39
CA LEU A 195 23.44 21.50 20.32
C LEU A 195 22.79 21.27 21.70
N ARG A 196 22.30 20.07 22.00
CA ARG A 196 21.66 19.75 23.30
C ARG A 196 22.44 18.62 24.00
N PRO A 197 22.31 18.47 25.32
CA PRO A 197 22.87 17.34 26.02
C PRO A 197 22.45 16.01 25.38
N PRO A 198 23.33 14.99 25.42
CA PRO A 198 22.99 13.64 24.97
C PRO A 198 21.72 13.13 25.64
N LEU A 199 21.00 12.22 24.95
CA LEU A 199 19.82 11.60 25.53
C LEU A 199 20.17 10.89 26.84
N SER A 200 19.34 11.11 27.86
CA SER A 200 19.48 10.45 29.16
C SER A 200 19.30 8.94 29.04
N HIS A 201 19.77 8.19 30.04
CA HIS A 201 19.58 6.73 30.09
C HIS A 201 18.10 6.35 29.96
N HIS A 202 17.21 7.07 30.66
CA HIS A 202 15.77 6.85 30.57
C HIS A 202 15.21 7.11 29.16
N GLN A 203 15.61 8.21 28.51
CA GLN A 203 15.19 8.51 27.13
C GLN A 203 15.66 7.45 26.13
N ARG A 204 16.88 6.91 26.31
CA ARG A 204 17.39 5.80 25.48
C ARG A 204 16.60 4.52 25.71
N SER A 205 16.24 4.21 26.95
CA SER A 205 15.40 3.05 27.29
C SER A 205 14.01 3.16 26.64
N VAL A 206 13.36 4.33 26.74
CA VAL A 206 12.08 4.59 26.06
C VAL A 206 12.22 4.46 24.55
N ASN A 207 13.28 5.00 23.95
CA ASN A 207 13.54 4.82 22.52
C ASN A 207 13.75 3.35 22.13
N GLY A 208 14.41 2.55 22.97
CA GLY A 208 14.59 1.11 22.75
C GLY A 208 13.27 0.35 22.83
N ALA A 209 12.39 0.69 23.77
CA ALA A 209 11.04 0.13 23.82
C ALA A 209 10.20 0.56 22.60
N HIS A 210 10.26 1.85 22.23
CA HIS A 210 9.57 2.40 21.07
C HIS A 210 10.00 1.70 19.77
N ALA A 211 11.31 1.53 19.55
CA ALA A 211 11.85 0.84 18.38
C ALA A 211 11.39 -0.63 18.30
N ARG A 212 11.36 -1.37 19.42
CA ARG A 212 10.87 -2.75 19.44
C ARG A 212 9.41 -2.87 19.03
N ILE A 213 8.56 -1.96 19.50
CA ILE A 213 7.14 -1.95 19.08
C ILE A 213 7.03 -1.58 17.60
N ARG A 214 7.77 -0.55 17.17
CA ARG A 214 7.78 -0.10 15.79
C ARG A 214 8.30 -1.11 14.77
N ALA A 215 9.19 -2.02 15.17
CA ALA A 215 9.64 -3.11 14.33
C ALA A 215 8.48 -4.00 13.83
N CYS A 216 7.33 -4.00 14.52
CA CYS A 216 6.13 -4.65 14.00
C CYS A 216 5.56 -3.92 12.78
N GLY A 217 5.59 -2.58 12.72
CA GLY A 217 5.13 -1.81 11.56
C GLY A 217 5.97 -2.04 10.31
N GLU A 218 7.26 -2.36 10.47
CA GLU A 218 8.13 -2.74 9.35
C GLU A 218 7.62 -4.01 8.65
N ARG A 219 6.92 -4.91 9.37
CA ARG A 219 6.27 -6.09 8.77
C ARG A 219 5.14 -5.68 7.83
N ALA A 220 4.35 -4.65 8.14
CA ALA A 220 3.30 -4.18 7.23
C ALA A 220 3.89 -3.64 5.92
N VAL A 221 4.99 -2.88 6.02
CA VAL A 221 5.73 -2.39 4.85
C VAL A 221 6.37 -3.56 4.08
N ALA A 222 6.90 -4.57 4.78
CA ALA A 222 7.43 -5.77 4.15
C ALA A 222 6.33 -6.54 3.41
N THR A 223 5.14 -6.66 3.98
CA THR A 223 3.96 -7.24 3.33
C THR A 223 3.64 -6.50 2.04
N LEU A 224 3.61 -5.16 2.03
CA LEU A 224 3.45 -4.40 0.79
C LEU A 224 4.54 -4.71 -0.24
N LYS A 225 5.80 -4.89 0.18
CA LYS A 225 6.90 -5.28 -0.71
C LYS A 225 6.80 -6.71 -1.26
N THR A 226 6.02 -7.59 -0.63
CA THR A 226 5.74 -8.92 -1.20
C THR A 226 4.86 -8.84 -2.46
N TRP A 227 4.14 -7.74 -2.66
CA TRP A 227 3.49 -7.42 -3.92
C TRP A 227 4.54 -6.85 -4.88
N LYS A 228 5.13 -7.72 -5.72
CA LYS A 228 6.32 -7.41 -6.52
C LYS A 228 6.12 -6.23 -7.46
N LEU A 229 4.89 -5.90 -7.83
CA LEU A 229 4.57 -4.70 -8.59
C LEU A 229 5.03 -3.41 -7.86
N LEU A 230 4.96 -3.38 -6.54
CA LEU A 230 5.39 -2.23 -5.72
C LEU A 230 6.91 -2.18 -5.49
N THR A 231 7.66 -3.22 -5.85
CA THR A 231 9.13 -3.18 -5.77
C THR A 231 9.71 -2.14 -6.73
N ARG A 232 9.07 -1.94 -7.88
CA ARG A 232 9.30 -0.85 -8.81
C ARG A 232 8.11 -0.69 -9.75
N LEU A 233 7.41 0.44 -9.65
CA LEU A 233 6.29 0.75 -10.54
C LEU A 233 6.82 1.23 -11.89
N ARG A 234 6.48 0.47 -12.94
CA ARG A 234 6.80 0.76 -14.35
C ARG A 234 5.58 1.31 -15.08
N CYS A 235 4.97 2.33 -14.49
CA CYS A 235 3.77 2.98 -15.01
C CYS A 235 3.75 4.46 -14.63
N CYS A 236 2.81 5.21 -15.20
CA CYS A 236 2.57 6.60 -14.83
C CYS A 236 2.32 6.73 -13.31
N PRO A 237 2.98 7.65 -12.58
CA PRO A 237 2.81 7.81 -11.13
C PRO A 237 1.38 8.13 -10.71
N HIS A 238 0.60 8.77 -11.58
CA HIS A 238 -0.82 9.04 -11.33
C HIS A 238 -1.63 7.75 -11.09
N ARG A 239 -1.13 6.59 -11.51
CA ARG A 239 -1.73 5.28 -11.24
C ARG A 239 -1.29 4.66 -9.92
N ALA A 240 -0.26 5.19 -9.27
CA ALA A 240 0.31 4.60 -8.06
C ALA A 240 -0.71 4.53 -6.93
N THR A 241 -1.49 5.59 -6.71
CA THR A 241 -2.59 5.59 -5.73
C THR A 241 -3.56 4.45 -6.00
N THR A 242 -4.10 4.33 -7.21
CA THR A 242 -5.06 3.27 -7.56
C THR A 242 -4.46 1.88 -7.37
N ILE A 243 -3.19 1.68 -7.72
CA ILE A 243 -2.50 0.39 -7.54
C ILE A 243 -2.33 0.06 -6.05
N VAL A 244 -1.89 1.03 -5.24
CA VAL A 244 -1.72 0.87 -3.79
C VAL A 244 -3.04 0.55 -3.12
N GLN A 245 -4.12 1.27 -3.46
CA GLN A 245 -5.46 1.02 -2.91
C GLN A 245 -6.00 -0.35 -3.31
N ALA A 246 -5.80 -0.77 -4.57
CA ALA A 246 -6.20 -2.09 -5.01
C ALA A 246 -5.44 -3.21 -4.27
N ILE A 247 -4.13 -3.04 -4.05
CA ILE A 247 -3.31 -3.99 -3.30
C ILE A 247 -3.71 -4.02 -1.83
N LEU A 248 -4.04 -2.87 -1.23
CA LEU A 248 -4.57 -2.80 0.13
C LEU A 248 -5.83 -3.65 0.27
N VAL A 249 -6.80 -3.49 -0.64
CA VAL A 249 -8.05 -4.28 -0.62
C VAL A 249 -7.76 -5.77 -0.77
N LEU A 250 -6.90 -6.17 -1.72
CA LEU A 250 -6.53 -7.58 -1.88
C LEU A 250 -5.81 -8.14 -0.64
N GLN A 251 -4.96 -7.34 0.01
CA GLN A 251 -4.29 -7.75 1.24
C GLN A 251 -5.29 -7.95 2.38
N LEU A 252 -6.29 -7.06 2.51
CA LEU A 252 -7.34 -7.19 3.51
C LEU A 252 -8.25 -8.40 3.24
N ILE A 253 -8.53 -8.73 1.97
CA ILE A 253 -9.27 -9.94 1.57
C ILE A 253 -8.47 -11.20 1.95
N GLU A 254 -7.16 -11.21 1.65
CA GLU A 254 -6.28 -12.34 1.96
C GLU A 254 -6.17 -12.59 3.47
N GLU A 255 -6.17 -11.52 4.28
CA GLU A 255 -6.14 -11.59 5.73
C GLU A 255 -7.52 -11.86 6.38
N GLY A 256 -8.59 -11.98 5.58
CA GLY A 256 -9.96 -12.17 6.07
C GLY A 256 -10.53 -10.95 6.83
N ARG A 257 -9.98 -9.77 6.58
CA ARG A 257 -10.33 -8.50 7.26
C ARG A 257 -11.17 -7.57 6.42
N TYR A 258 -11.33 -7.89 5.14
CA TYR A 258 -12.23 -7.19 4.26
C TYR A 258 -13.63 -7.79 4.41
N SER A 259 -14.54 -7.05 5.04
CA SER A 259 -15.93 -7.47 5.26
C SER A 259 -16.91 -6.93 4.23
N GLY A 260 -16.41 -6.36 3.11
CA GLY A 260 -17.25 -5.88 2.01
C GLY A 260 -17.73 -7.02 1.13
#